data_AF-U2FXA4-F1
#
_entry.id   AF-U2FXA4-F1
#
_cell.length_a   1.000
_cell.length_b   1.000
_cell.length_c   1.000
_cell.angle_alpha   90.00
_cell.angle_beta   90.00
_cell.angle_gamma   90.00
#
_symmetry.space_group_name_H-M   'P 1'
#
loop_
_entity.id
_entity.type
_entity.pdbx_description
1 polymer ?
#
loop_
_entity_poly.entity_id
_entity_poly.type
_entity_poly.pdbx_seq_one_letter_code
_entity_poly.pdbx_strand_id
1 'polypeptide(L)'
;MQLGGTPYLLISGTASIVGHESRHVGDVGAQALEALDNVRAVIRNADCWRDAQGLGALECLKAYIRDPEQAPIVAEIAATQAPGVPLALLHAPLCRAELLVEFEAQMRLE
;
A
#
# COMPACT_ATOMS: atom_id res chain seq x y z
N MET A 1 3.54 -15.20 -6.96
CA MET A 1 2.50 -16.01 -7.65
C MET A 1 2.81 -16.06 -9.14
N GLN A 2 2.42 -17.08 -9.90
CA GLN A 2 2.48 -17.05 -11.36
C GLN A 2 1.07 -16.88 -11.95
N LEU A 3 0.90 -15.90 -12.83
CA LEU A 3 -0.33 -15.64 -13.57
C LEU A 3 -0.01 -15.76 -15.06
N GLY A 4 -0.56 -16.78 -15.73
CA GLY A 4 -0.28 -17.02 -17.15
C GLY A 4 1.20 -17.31 -17.47
N GLY A 5 1.96 -17.87 -16.51
CA GLY A 5 3.41 -18.12 -16.63
C GLY A 5 4.30 -16.93 -16.23
N THR A 6 3.71 -15.75 -16.05
CA THR A 6 4.41 -14.55 -15.59
C THR A 6 4.45 -14.50 -14.06
N PRO A 7 5.60 -14.31 -13.42
CA PRO A 7 5.67 -14.16 -11.98
C PRO A 7 5.22 -12.77 -11.53
N TYR A 8 4.53 -12.71 -10.39
CA TYR A 8 3.97 -11.50 -9.77
C TYR A 8 4.22 -11.52 -8.26
N LEU A 9 4.52 -10.33 -7.71
CA LEU A 9 4.38 -10.06 -6.29
C LEU A 9 2.99 -9.45 -6.08
N LEU A 10 2.18 -10.15 -5.28
CA LEU A 10 0.86 -9.68 -4.86
C LEU A 10 0.97 -9.25 -3.40
N ILE A 11 0.68 -7.98 -3.13
CA ILE A 11 0.82 -7.37 -1.81
C ILE A 11 -0.58 -7.23 -1.23
N SER A 12 -0.86 -7.99 -0.17
CA SER A 12 -2.13 -7.95 0.55
C SER A 12 -2.41 -6.58 1.17
N GLY A 13 -3.64 -6.37 1.66
CA GLY A 13 -4.02 -5.18 2.42
C GLY A 13 -3.01 -4.87 3.52
N THR A 14 -2.27 -3.79 3.33
CA THR A 14 -1.14 -3.37 4.15
C THR A 14 -1.50 -2.03 4.77
N ALA A 15 -1.60 -1.99 6.10
CA ALA A 15 -2.03 -0.84 6.88
C ALA A 15 -0.88 -0.31 7.75
N SER A 16 -1.18 0.72 8.56
CA SER A 16 -0.28 1.28 9.58
C SER A 16 -0.14 0.34 10.79
N ILE A 17 0.53 -0.80 10.58
CA ILE A 17 0.80 -1.81 11.62
C ILE A 17 2.30 -2.11 11.61
N VAL A 18 2.94 -2.05 12.78
CA VAL A 18 4.33 -2.47 12.97
C VAL A 18 4.37 -3.57 14.04
N GLY A 19 4.92 -4.73 13.67
CA GLY A 19 4.78 -5.94 14.47
C GLY A 19 3.31 -6.33 14.57
N HIS A 20 2.70 -6.12 15.72
CA HIS A 20 1.27 -6.37 15.94
C HIS A 20 0.47 -5.11 16.28
N GLU A 21 1.13 -3.98 16.50
CA GLU A 21 0.52 -2.74 16.99
C GLU A 21 0.08 -1.84 15.84
N SER A 22 -1.10 -1.25 15.95
CA SER A 22 -1.56 -0.18 15.06
C SER A 22 -0.81 1.11 15.41
N ARG A 23 -0.23 1.78 14.42
CA ARG A 23 0.54 3.02 14.61
C ARG A 23 -0.25 4.23 14.12
N HIS A 24 0.04 5.39 14.68
CA HIS A 24 -0.56 6.68 14.27
C HIS A 24 -2.09 6.71 14.36
N VAL A 25 -2.65 6.22 15.47
CA VAL A 25 -4.11 6.23 15.69
C VAL A 25 -4.65 7.65 15.61
N GLY A 26 -5.66 7.84 14.75
CA GLY A 26 -6.31 9.14 14.55
C GLY A 26 -5.66 10.06 13.51
N ASP A 27 -4.54 9.66 12.89
CA ASP A 27 -3.85 10.45 11.86
C ASP A 27 -3.75 9.66 10.54
N VAL A 28 -4.63 9.96 9.60
CA VAL A 28 -4.67 9.27 8.30
C VAL A 28 -3.44 9.51 7.45
N GLY A 29 -2.82 10.69 7.56
CA GLY A 29 -1.64 11.03 6.79
C GLY A 29 -0.45 10.21 7.25
N ALA A 30 -0.23 10.17 8.56
CA ALA A 30 0.81 9.34 9.15
C ALA A 30 0.54 7.84 8.94
N GLN A 31 -0.72 7.39 9.01
CA GLN A 31 -1.06 6.00 8.69
C GLN A 31 -0.82 5.65 7.22
N ALA A 32 -1.12 6.56 6.29
CA ALA A 32 -0.88 6.33 4.86
C ALA A 32 0.62 6.21 4.57
N LEU A 33 1.44 7.05 5.20
CA LEU A 33 2.90 7.00 5.07
C LEU A 33 3.47 5.68 5.61
N GLU A 34 3.11 5.29 6.84
CA GLU A 34 3.54 4.02 7.44
C GLU A 34 3.07 2.82 6.60
N ALA A 35 1.83 2.83 6.12
CA ALA A 35 1.30 1.76 5.27
C ALA A 35 2.11 1.63 3.97
N LEU A 36 2.49 2.73 3.33
CA LEU A 36 3.34 2.72 2.13
C LEU A 36 4.78 2.30 2.45
N ASP A 37 5.32 2.64 3.62
CA ASP A 37 6.62 2.16 4.09
C ASP A 37 6.61 0.65 4.36
N ASN A 38 5.50 0.12 4.89
CA ASN A 38 5.27 -1.31 5.00
C ASN A 38 5.20 -1.99 3.63
N VAL A 39 4.51 -1.38 2.65
CA VAL A 39 4.52 -1.88 1.25
C VAL A 39 5.95 -1.92 0.70
N ARG A 40 6.76 -0.87 0.91
CA ARG A 40 8.19 -0.88 0.54
C ARG A 40 8.96 -2.00 1.25
N ALA A 41 8.67 -2.26 2.51
CA ALA A 41 9.31 -3.34 3.25
C ALA A 41 8.97 -4.72 2.66
N VAL A 42 7.72 -4.95 2.26
CA VAL A 42 7.32 -6.18 1.56
C VAL A 42 8.09 -6.33 0.25
N ILE A 43 8.16 -5.28 -0.57
CA ILE A 43 8.89 -5.31 -1.84
C ILE A 43 10.38 -5.63 -1.61
N ARG A 44 11.03 -4.98 -0.64
CA ARG A 44 12.46 -5.21 -0.34
C ARG A 44 12.76 -6.64 0.13
N ASN A 45 11.81 -7.30 0.80
CA ASN A 45 12.02 -8.65 1.35
C ASN A 45 11.48 -9.76 0.43
N ALA A 46 10.91 -9.42 -0.72
CA ALA A 46 10.58 -10.43 -1.72
C ALA A 46 11.90 -10.94 -2.33
N ASP A 47 12.37 -12.12 -1.87
CA ASP A 47 13.64 -12.82 -2.20
C ASP A 47 13.93 -13.08 -3.71
N CYS A 48 13.15 -12.50 -4.61
CA CYS A 48 13.21 -12.72 -6.06
C CYS A 48 13.96 -11.63 -6.85
N TRP A 49 14.58 -10.63 -6.20
CA TRP A 49 15.12 -9.45 -6.91
C TRP A 49 16.64 -9.25 -6.84
N ARG A 50 17.23 -8.94 -8.01
CA ARG A 50 18.60 -8.43 -8.21
C ARG A 50 18.69 -6.89 -8.25
N ASP A 51 17.58 -6.20 -8.50
CA ASP A 51 17.51 -4.73 -8.53
C ASP A 51 16.38 -4.25 -7.60
N ALA A 52 16.70 -3.33 -6.68
CA ALA A 52 15.77 -2.83 -5.69
C ALA A 52 14.68 -1.96 -6.34
N GLN A 53 13.55 -2.57 -6.69
CA GLN A 53 12.40 -1.82 -7.19
C GLN A 53 11.61 -1.21 -6.03
N GLY A 54 11.25 0.07 -6.17
CA GLY A 54 10.46 0.81 -5.19
C GLY A 54 8.97 0.82 -5.54
N LEU A 55 8.19 1.67 -4.86
CA LEU A 55 6.75 1.81 -5.14
C LEU A 55 6.44 2.17 -6.59
N GLY A 56 7.34 2.84 -7.30
CA GLY A 56 7.16 3.21 -8.71
C GLY A 56 7.10 2.03 -9.68
N ALA A 57 7.44 0.81 -9.25
CA ALA A 57 7.31 -0.40 -10.05
C ALA A 57 5.95 -1.10 -9.89
N LEU A 58 5.10 -0.61 -8.99
CA LEU A 58 3.75 -1.13 -8.82
C LEU A 58 2.93 -0.84 -10.07
N GLU A 59 2.19 -1.84 -10.55
CA GLU A 59 1.25 -1.67 -11.66
C GLU A 59 0.02 -0.86 -11.24
N CYS A 60 -0.36 -0.95 -9.96
CA CYS A 60 -1.43 -0.16 -9.36
C CYS A 60 -1.34 -0.15 -7.83
N LEU A 61 -2.02 0.83 -7.24
CA LEU A 61 -2.37 0.91 -5.84
C LEU A 61 -3.90 0.96 -5.69
N LYS A 62 -4.41 0.21 -4.71
CA LYS A 62 -5.78 0.33 -4.22
C LYS A 62 -5.73 0.77 -2.77
N ALA A 63 -6.30 1.93 -2.48
CA ALA A 63 -6.41 2.45 -1.13
C ALA A 63 -7.85 2.28 -0.63
N TYR A 64 -8.01 1.50 0.43
CA TYR A 64 -9.28 1.36 1.12
C TYR A 64 -9.28 2.33 2.30
N ILE A 65 -10.27 3.20 2.34
CA ILE A 65 -10.33 4.35 3.25
C ILE A 65 -11.59 4.22 4.09
N ARG A 66 -11.43 4.38 5.41
CA ARG A 66 -12.53 4.31 6.37
C ARG A 66 -13.48 5.49 6.25
N ASP A 67 -12.92 6.70 6.14
CA ASP A 67 -13.66 7.95 6.08
C ASP A 67 -13.45 8.62 4.71
N PRO A 68 -14.48 8.68 3.84
CA PRO A 68 -14.38 9.29 2.51
C PRO A 68 -13.87 10.73 2.52
N GLU A 69 -14.11 11.49 3.58
CA GLU A 69 -13.66 12.89 3.68
C GLU A 69 -12.14 13.01 3.72
N GLN A 70 -11.45 11.93 4.12
CA GLN A 70 -9.99 11.87 4.23
C GLN A 70 -9.32 11.37 2.94
N ALA A 71 -10.09 10.95 1.94
CA ALA A 71 -9.57 10.43 0.68
C ALA A 71 -8.62 11.40 -0.07
N PRO A 72 -8.84 12.73 -0.09
CA PRO A 72 -7.92 13.65 -0.75
C PRO A 72 -6.50 13.61 -0.15
N ILE A 73 -6.37 13.46 1.17
CA ILE A 73 -5.08 13.37 1.86
C ILE A 73 -4.32 12.10 1.44
N VAL A 74 -5.04 10.97 1.40
CA VAL A 74 -4.47 9.69 0.98
C VAL A 74 -4.04 9.74 -0.49
N ALA A 75 -4.82 10.40 -1.35
CA ALA A 75 -4.50 10.57 -2.76
C ALA A 75 -3.21 11.39 -2.97
N GLU A 76 -3.07 12.52 -2.26
CA GLU A 76 -1.88 13.37 -2.34
C GLU A 76 -0.62 12.64 -1.87
N ILE A 77 -0.72 11.90 -0.77
CA ILE A 77 0.39 11.09 -0.24
C ILE A 77 0.77 9.99 -1.23
N ALA A 78 -0.20 9.23 -1.74
CA ALA A 78 0.07 8.18 -2.71
C ALA A 78 0.71 8.73 -4.00
N ALA A 79 0.22 9.85 -4.52
CA ALA A 79 0.78 10.51 -5.70
C ALA A 79 2.23 10.97 -5.47
N THR A 80 2.56 11.42 -4.26
CA THR A 80 3.92 11.84 -3.88
C THR A 80 4.87 10.66 -3.70
N GLN A 81 4.39 9.60 -3.04
CA GLN A 81 5.22 8.45 -2.64
C GLN A 81 5.40 7.41 -3.77
N ALA A 82 4.44 7.35 -4.69
CA ALA A 82 4.39 6.42 -5.82
C ALA A 82 3.99 7.16 -7.12
N PRO A 83 4.82 8.12 -7.58
CA PRO A 83 4.48 8.96 -8.72
C PRO A 83 4.26 8.13 -9.98
N GLY A 84 3.15 8.39 -10.67
CA GLY A 84 2.78 7.71 -11.91
C GLY A 84 2.10 6.35 -11.73
N VAL A 85 2.00 5.83 -10.50
CA VAL A 85 1.27 4.59 -10.22
C VAL A 85 -0.24 4.85 -10.22
N PRO A 86 -1.04 4.13 -11.02
CA PRO A 86 -2.49 4.25 -10.98
C PRO A 86 -3.05 3.96 -9.59
N LEU A 87 -3.90 4.85 -9.08
CA LEU A 87 -4.51 4.75 -7.75
C LEU A 87 -6.03 4.62 -7.84
N ALA A 88 -6.60 3.61 -7.19
CA ALA A 88 -8.02 3.53 -6.91
C ALA A 88 -8.29 3.85 -5.44
N LEU A 89 -9.26 4.72 -5.17
CA LEU A 89 -9.72 5.07 -3.83
C LEU A 89 -11.07 4.40 -3.58
N LEU A 90 -11.17 3.60 -2.54
CA LEU A 90 -12.35 2.82 -2.21
C LEU A 90 -12.79 3.11 -0.78
N HIS A 91 -14.06 3.45 -0.58
CA HIS A 91 -14.62 3.55 0.77
C HIS A 91 -15.00 2.15 1.27
N ALA A 92 -14.39 1.70 2.36
CA ALA A 92 -14.63 0.37 2.92
C ALA A 92 -14.30 0.30 4.43
N PRO A 93 -14.95 -0.61 5.18
CA PRO A 93 -14.54 -0.90 6.55
C PRO A 93 -13.18 -1.63 6.58
N LEU A 94 -12.34 -1.29 7.56
CA LEU A 94 -11.03 -1.91 7.77
C LEU A 94 -11.04 -2.88 8.96
N CYS A 95 -10.11 -3.85 8.97
CA CYS A 95 -10.07 -4.95 9.94
C CYS A 95 -9.99 -4.51 11.41
N ARG A 96 -9.37 -3.37 11.68
CA ARG A 96 -9.30 -2.77 13.03
C ARG A 96 -9.96 -1.39 13.02
N ALA A 97 -10.63 -1.05 14.12
CA ALA A 97 -11.44 0.17 14.21
C ALA A 97 -10.59 1.44 14.12
N GLU A 98 -9.37 1.40 14.63
CA GLU A 98 -8.42 2.51 14.68
C GLU A 98 -7.63 2.75 13.39
N LEU A 99 -7.71 1.82 12.43
CA LEU A 99 -7.10 1.97 11.12
C LEU A 99 -8.01 2.81 10.21
N LEU A 100 -7.39 3.75 9.51
CA LEU A 100 -8.06 4.74 8.65
C LEU A 100 -7.83 4.47 7.17
N VAL A 101 -6.74 3.78 6.83
CA VAL A 101 -6.35 3.42 5.46
C VAL A 101 -5.59 2.10 5.42
N GLU A 102 -5.78 1.33 4.36
CA GLU A 102 -4.88 0.23 3.95
C GLU A 102 -4.64 0.29 2.43
N PHE A 103 -3.47 -0.20 2.00
CA PHE A 103 -3.12 -0.30 0.59
C PHE A 103 -2.99 -1.76 0.16
N GLU A 104 -3.54 -2.10 -0.99
CA GLU A 104 -3.26 -3.34 -1.73
C GLU A 104 -2.55 -2.98 -3.04
N ALA A 105 -1.61 -3.82 -3.46
CA ALA A 105 -0.82 -3.54 -4.66
C ALA A 105 -0.37 -4.83 -5.37
N GLN A 106 0.08 -4.66 -6.61
CA GLN A 106 0.73 -5.73 -7.35
C GLN A 106 1.85 -5.18 -8.24
N MET A 107 2.84 -6.03 -8.51
CA MET A 107 3.87 -5.76 -9.51
C MET A 107 4.24 -7.04 -10.23
N ARG A 108 4.47 -6.91 -11.54
CA ARG A 108 5.07 -7.96 -12.35
C ARG A 108 6.52 -8.16 -11.93
N LEU A 109 6.96 -9.42 -11.87
CA LEU A 109 8.34 -9.81 -11.65
C LEU A 109 8.90 -10.18 -13.02
N GLU A 110 9.99 -9.53 -13.44
CA GLU A 110 10.72 -9.82 -14.69
C GLU A 110 12.11 -10.35 -14.38
#